data_AF-A0A444ITV8-F1
#
_entry.id   AF-A0A444ITV8-F1
#
_cell.length_a   1.000
_cell.length_b   1.000
_cell.length_c   1.000
_cell.angle_alpha   90.00
_cell.angle_beta   90.00
_cell.angle_gamma   90.00
#
_symmetry.space_group_name_H-M   'P 1'
#
loop_
_entity.id
_entity.type
_entity.pdbx_description
1 polymer ?
#
loop_
_entity_poly.entity_id
_entity_poly.type
_entity_poly.pdbx_seq_one_letter_code
_entity_poly.pdbx_strand_id
1 'polypeptide(L)'
;MQLEKLNPDHTEAPYKIACDFDSVPSKSLMSKLGKAGDKFGTLSVTVKDDYLILEDSNQKGINKSSIEMVNKKIKELYDEEQKAQDERGDMLRTIASDTGLHLEDESISS
;
A
#
# COMPACT_ATOMS: atom_id res chain seq x y z
N MET A 1 6.39 0.61 5.66
CA MET A 1 5.07 0.28 5.10
C MET A 1 4.86 -1.23 5.14
N GLN A 2 4.07 -1.68 6.11
CA GLN A 2 3.61 -3.06 6.30
C GLN A 2 2.33 -3.08 7.13
N LEU A 3 1.62 -4.21 7.18
CA LEU A 3 0.55 -4.45 8.14
C LEU A 3 1.13 -4.52 9.56
N GLU A 4 0.63 -3.68 10.46
CA GLU A 4 1.12 -3.58 11.84
C GLU A 4 0.26 -4.37 12.81
N LYS A 5 -1.07 -4.18 12.72
CA LYS A 5 -2.03 -4.74 13.66
C LYS A 5 -3.19 -5.40 12.94
N LEU A 6 -3.65 -6.51 13.50
CA LEU A 6 -4.89 -7.15 13.13
C LEU A 6 -5.98 -6.62 14.05
N ASN A 7 -7.06 -6.12 13.47
CA ASN A 7 -8.16 -5.53 14.19
C ASN A 7 -9.44 -6.33 13.91
N PRO A 8 -9.68 -7.41 14.67
CA PRO A 8 -10.86 -8.25 14.47
C PRO A 8 -12.16 -7.51 14.82
N ASP A 9 -12.12 -6.47 15.65
CA ASP A 9 -13.31 -5.72 16.11
C ASP A 9 -14.01 -4.97 14.97
N HIS A 10 -13.31 -4.70 13.86
CA HIS A 10 -13.87 -4.06 12.66
C HIS A 10 -14.50 -5.05 11.67
N THR A 11 -14.55 -6.35 12.01
CA THR A 11 -15.07 -7.40 11.14
C THR A 11 -15.97 -8.38 11.90
N GLU A 12 -17.22 -8.54 11.44
CA GLU A 12 -18.21 -9.41 12.10
C GLU A 12 -18.05 -10.91 11.77
N ALA A 13 -17.18 -11.26 10.81
CA ALA A 13 -17.05 -12.61 10.28
C ALA A 13 -15.69 -13.24 10.61
N PRO A 14 -15.63 -14.51 11.05
CA PRO A 14 -14.39 -15.16 11.51
C PRO A 14 -13.36 -15.43 10.40
N TYR A 15 -13.75 -15.25 9.13
CA TYR A 15 -12.87 -15.38 7.95
C TYR A 15 -12.50 -14.01 7.36
N LYS A 16 -12.88 -12.92 8.04
CA LYS A 16 -12.49 -11.55 7.71
C LYS A 16 -11.67 -10.97 8.86
N ILE A 17 -10.67 -10.16 8.53
CA ILE A 17 -9.92 -9.41 9.53
C ILE A 17 -9.54 -8.06 8.98
N ALA A 18 -9.80 -6.99 9.73
CA ALA A 18 -9.25 -5.70 9.38
C ALA A 18 -7.77 -5.66 9.75
N CYS A 19 -6.98 -4.94 8.96
CA CYS A 19 -5.56 -4.77 9.16
C CYS A 19 -5.21 -3.29 9.09
N ASP A 20 -4.54 -2.82 10.13
CA ASP A 20 -3.96 -1.49 10.21
C ASP A 20 -2.53 -1.53 9.65
N PHE A 21 -2.08 -0.40 9.11
CA PHE A 21 -0.73 -0.24 8.59
C PHE A 21 0.16 0.50 9.59
N ASP A 22 1.47 0.21 9.55
CA ASP A 22 2.50 0.91 10.34
C ASP A 22 2.64 2.39 9.97
N SER A 23 2.11 2.78 8.81
CA SER A 23 2.12 4.12 8.26
C SER A 23 0.96 4.28 7.28
N VAL A 24 0.43 5.49 7.12
CA VAL A 24 -0.71 5.71 6.22
C VAL A 24 -0.29 5.46 4.76
N PRO A 25 -0.89 4.48 4.07
CA PRO A 25 -0.56 4.20 2.68
C PRO A 25 -1.03 5.33 1.76
N SER A 26 -0.29 5.58 0.68
CA SER A 26 -0.69 6.58 -0.31
C SER A 26 -1.98 6.16 -1.03
N LYS A 27 -2.74 7.13 -1.55
CA LYS A 27 -3.95 6.85 -2.34
C LYS A 27 -3.66 5.97 -3.57
N SER A 28 -2.48 6.11 -4.16
CA SER A 28 -2.01 5.30 -5.29
C SER A 28 -1.80 3.86 -4.86
N LEU A 29 -1.06 3.64 -3.77
CA LEU A 29 -0.83 2.31 -3.19
C LEU A 29 -2.15 1.64 -2.79
N MET A 30 -3.05 2.37 -2.12
CA MET A 30 -4.40 1.90 -1.78
C MET A 30 -5.19 1.50 -3.03
N SER A 31 -5.18 2.34 -4.08
CA SER A 31 -5.85 2.00 -5.34
C SER A 31 -5.25 0.75 -6.00
N LYS A 32 -3.92 0.56 -5.94
CA LYS A 32 -3.25 -0.64 -6.46
C LYS A 32 -3.57 -1.88 -5.62
N LEU A 33 -3.64 -1.78 -4.29
CA LEU A 33 -4.00 -2.90 -3.40
C LEU A 33 -5.45 -3.35 -3.61
N GLY A 34 -6.39 -2.40 -3.74
CA GLY A 34 -7.81 -2.70 -4.00
C GLY A 34 -8.08 -3.14 -5.44
N LYS A 35 -7.22 -2.77 -6.40
CA LYS A 35 -7.24 -3.31 -7.77
C LYS A 35 -6.48 -4.62 -7.90
N ALA A 36 -5.53 -4.91 -7.02
CA ALA A 36 -4.87 -6.21 -6.87
C ALA A 36 -5.81 -7.22 -6.16
N GLY A 37 -7.07 -7.26 -6.61
CA GLY A 37 -7.83 -8.49 -6.73
C GLY A 37 -7.38 -9.19 -8.02
N ASP A 38 -7.44 -10.50 -8.15
CA ASP A 38 -8.61 -11.24 -7.71
C ASP A 38 -8.34 -12.36 -6.72
N LYS A 39 -7.09 -12.64 -6.32
CA LYS A 39 -6.75 -13.61 -5.26
C LYS A 39 -5.27 -13.64 -4.93
N PHE A 40 -4.91 -13.50 -3.65
CA PHE A 40 -3.67 -14.06 -3.12
C PHE A 40 -3.92 -15.52 -2.74
N GLY A 41 -3.99 -16.38 -3.75
CA GLY A 41 -4.44 -17.77 -3.60
C GLY A 41 -5.93 -17.85 -3.31
N THR A 42 -6.30 -17.78 -2.02
CA THR A 42 -7.70 -17.83 -1.56
C THR A 42 -8.14 -16.56 -0.85
N LEU A 43 -7.21 -15.63 -0.59
CA LEU A 43 -7.54 -14.35 0.04
C LEU A 43 -7.92 -13.28 -0.96
N SER A 44 -9.02 -12.61 -0.68
CA SER A 44 -9.38 -11.32 -1.23
C SER A 44 -8.93 -10.21 -0.29
N VAL A 45 -8.54 -9.08 -0.88
CA VAL A 45 -8.12 -7.88 -0.18
C VAL A 45 -9.04 -6.76 -0.61
N THR A 46 -9.72 -6.14 0.35
CA THR A 46 -10.61 -5.00 0.10
C THR A 46 -10.09 -3.80 0.86
N VAL A 47 -10.00 -2.66 0.19
CA VAL A 47 -9.64 -1.39 0.81
C VAL A 47 -10.89 -0.74 1.35
N LYS A 48 -10.86 -0.32 2.62
CA LYS A 48 -11.96 0.42 3.22
C LYS A 48 -11.40 1.60 4.03
N ASP A 49 -11.73 2.81 3.59
CA ASP A 49 -11.22 4.06 4.15
C ASP A 49 -9.69 4.02 4.33
N ASP A 50 -9.24 3.87 5.57
CA ASP A 50 -7.82 3.89 5.96
C ASP A 50 -7.25 2.50 6.33
N TYR A 51 -8.03 1.42 6.20
CA TYR A 51 -7.63 0.08 6.57
C TYR A 51 -7.87 -0.96 5.45
N LEU A 52 -7.20 -2.10 5.58
CA LEU A 52 -7.42 -3.25 4.70
C LEU A 52 -8.32 -4.28 5.36
N ILE A 53 -9.25 -4.85 4.60
CA ILE A 53 -9.99 -6.04 4.99
C ILE A 53 -9.42 -7.20 4.19
N LEU A 54 -8.87 -8.18 4.90
CA LEU A 54 -8.51 -9.47 4.34
C LEU A 54 -9.69 -10.42 4.53
N GLU A 55 -10.05 -11.15 3.48
CA GLU A 55 -11.12 -12.14 3.53
C GLU A 55 -10.65 -13.45 2.88
N ASP A 56 -10.73 -14.57 3.60
CA ASP A 56 -10.49 -15.89 3.01
C ASP A 56 -11.75 -16.39 2.30
N SER A 57 -11.69 -16.48 0.97
CA SER A 57 -12.79 -16.90 0.11
C SER A 57 -13.27 -18.33 0.42
N ASN A 58 -12.41 -19.16 1.01
CA ASN A 58 -12.73 -20.53 1.39
C ASN A 58 -13.33 -20.64 2.80
N GLN A 59 -13.43 -19.52 3.53
CA GLN A 59 -13.90 -19.47 4.93
C GLN A 59 -13.15 -20.46 5.85
N LYS A 60 -11.91 -20.82 5.51
CA LYS A 60 -11.05 -21.69 6.34
C LYS A 60 -10.30 -20.90 7.42
N GLY A 61 -10.31 -19.58 7.29
CA GLY A 61 -9.69 -18.65 8.22
C GLY A 61 -8.35 -18.14 7.70
N ILE A 62 -7.96 -16.97 8.21
CA ILE A 62 -6.75 -16.27 7.79
C ILE A 62 -5.61 -16.74 8.67
N ASN A 63 -4.58 -17.33 8.05
CA ASN A 63 -3.39 -17.80 8.77
C ASN A 63 -2.21 -16.83 8.60
N LYS A 64 -1.14 -17.07 9.36
CA LYS A 64 0.05 -16.22 9.34
C LYS A 64 0.71 -16.13 7.95
N SER A 65 0.75 -17.23 7.20
CA SER A 65 1.36 -17.27 5.86
C SER A 65 0.60 -16.39 4.87
N SER A 66 -0.72 -16.35 4.96
CA SER A 66 -1.59 -15.46 4.19
C SER A 66 -1.26 -13.98 4.44
N ILE A 67 -1.08 -13.61 5.71
CA ILE A 67 -0.71 -12.25 6.10
C ILE A 67 0.69 -11.89 5.59
N GLU A 68 1.64 -12.82 5.68
CA GLU A 68 3.01 -12.64 5.15
C GLU A 68 3.01 -12.40 3.63
N MET A 69 2.16 -13.10 2.86
CA MET A 69 2.03 -12.86 1.42
C MET A 69 1.51 -11.47 1.11
N VAL A 70 0.51 -11.00 1.85
CA VAL A 70 -0.04 -9.64 1.68
C VAL A 70 1.01 -8.59 2.05
N ASN A 71 1.73 -8.78 3.16
CA ASN A 71 2.83 -7.91 3.58
C ASN A 71 3.94 -7.81 2.53
N LYS A 72 4.32 -8.96 1.96
CA LYS A 72 5.29 -8.99 0.86
C LYS A 72 4.79 -8.14 -0.32
N LYS A 73 3.51 -8.26 -0.68
CA LYS A 73 2.97 -7.50 -1.81
C LYS A 73 2.88 -6.00 -1.53
N ILE A 74 2.47 -5.61 -0.32
CA ILE A 74 2.47 -4.21 0.11
C ILE A 74 3.87 -3.62 -0.06
N LYS A 75 4.90 -4.34 0.39
CA LYS A 75 6.29 -3.91 0.26
C LYS A 75 6.72 -3.76 -1.20
N GLU A 76 6.42 -4.74 -2.06
CA GLU A 76 6.72 -4.65 -3.49
C GLU A 76 6.09 -3.41 -4.14
N LEU A 77 4.80 -3.15 -3.88
CA LEU A 77 4.09 -2.00 -4.45
C LEU A 77 4.62 -0.67 -3.91
N TYR A 78 5.05 -0.65 -2.65
CA TYR A 78 5.66 0.51 -2.02
C TYR A 78 7.03 0.81 -2.63
N ASP A 79 7.89 -0.20 -2.77
CA ASP A 79 9.22 -0.06 -3.36
C ASP A 79 9.13 0.40 -4.84
N GLU A 80 8.14 -0.10 -5.59
CA GLU A 80 7.85 0.38 -6.96
C GLU A 80 7.44 1.86 -7.00
N GLU A 81 6.59 2.30 -6.06
CA GLU A 81 6.15 3.68 -5.99
C GLU A 81 7.30 4.61 -5.62
N GLN A 82 8.14 4.20 -4.68
CA GLN A 82 9.31 4.95 -4.26
C GLN A 82 10.32 5.11 -5.42
N LYS A 83 10.59 4.03 -6.16
CA LYS A 83 11.45 4.08 -7.36
C LYS A 83 10.89 5.02 -8.43
N ALA A 84 9.57 5.00 -8.66
CA ALA A 84 8.94 5.89 -9.63
C ALA A 84 8.99 7.37 -9.20
N GLN A 85 8.97 7.65 -7.89
CA GLN A 85 9.17 9.01 -7.37
C GLN A 85 10.61 9.47 -7.55
N ASP A 86 11.59 8.61 -7.25
CA ASP A 86 13.02 8.92 -7.43
C ASP A 86 13.32 9.21 -8.91
N GLU A 87 12.85 8.36 -9.83
CA GLU A 87 13.01 8.56 -11.28
C GLU A 87 12.37 9.88 -11.76
N ARG A 88 11.21 10.24 -11.21
CA ARG A 88 10.57 11.54 -11.49
C ARG A 88 11.41 12.71 -10.96
N GLY A 89 11.97 12.60 -9.75
CA GLY A 89 12.83 13.61 -9.17
C GLY A 89 14.09 13.86 -10.01
N ASP A 90 14.74 12.77 -10.45
CA ASP A 90 15.91 12.85 -11.32
C ASP A 90 15.58 13.41 -12.70
N MET A 91 14.44 13.04 -13.27
CA MET A 91 13.98 13.60 -14.54
C MET A 91 13.71 15.10 -14.43
N LEU A 92 13.04 15.55 -13.35
CA LEU A 92 12.79 16.97 -13.09
C LEU A 92 14.10 17.75 -12.93
N ARG A 93 15.08 17.21 -12.21
CA ARG A 93 16.42 17.80 -12.07
C ARG A 93 17.17 17.90 -13.39
N THR A 94 17.07 16.86 -14.23
CA THR A 94 17.69 16.84 -15.56
C THR A 94 17.06 17.91 -16.47
N ILE A 95 15.72 17.98 -16.51
CA ILE A 95 14.99 19.00 -17.28
C ILE A 95 15.34 20.40 -16.77
N ALA A 96 15.39 20.62 -15.46
CA ALA A 96 15.77 21.90 -14.86
C ALA A 96 17.20 22.31 -15.25
N SER A 97 18.14 21.36 -15.26
CA SER A 97 19.53 21.58 -15.68
C SER A 97 19.64 21.90 -17.17
N ASP A 98 18.86 21.23 -18.02
CA ASP A 98 18.89 21.41 -19.48
C ASP A 98 18.14 22.66 -19.95
N THR A 99 17.07 23.06 -19.24
CA THR A 99 16.21 24.20 -19.61
C THR A 99 16.53 25.49 -18.85
N GLY A 100 17.38 25.41 -17.82
CA GLY A 100 17.71 26.55 -16.94
C GLY A 100 16.56 26.99 -16.02
N LEU A 101 15.50 26.19 -15.91
CA LEU A 101 14.39 26.44 -14.99
C LEU A 101 14.85 26.22 -13.55
N HIS A 102 14.75 27.24 -12.69
CA HIS A 102 14.87 27.06 -11.25
C HIS A 102 13.65 26.28 -10.77
N LEU A 103 13.86 25.06 -10.28
CA LEU A 103 12.87 24.40 -9.42
C LEU A 103 12.89 25.18 -8.11
N GLU A 104 11.83 25.95 -7.85
CA GLU A 104 11.65 26.58 -6.54
C GLU A 104 11.56 25.45 -5.51
N ASP A 105 12.60 25.31 -4.71
CA ASP A 105 12.58 24.51 -3.49
C ASP A 105 11.47 25.13 -2.63
N GLU A 106 10.32 24.45 -2.53
CA GLU A 106 9.33 24.76 -1.50
C GLU A 106 10.00 24.46 -0.15
N SER A 107 10.82 25.41 0.29
CA SER A 107 11.24 25.58 1.67
C SER A 107 9.96 25.89 2.43
N ILE A 108 9.30 24.85 2.91
CA ILE A 108 8.19 24.96 3.84
C ILE A 108 8.75 25.74 5.03
N SER A 109 8.31 26.98 5.13
CA SER A 109 8.65 27.87 6.25
C SER A 109 8.20 27.22 7.54
N SER A 110 9.12 27.11 8.50
CA SER A 110 8.91 27.44 9.90
C SER A 110 10.26 27.64 10.59
#